data_AF-A0A956I5F5-F1
#
_entry.id   AF-A0A956I5F5-F1
#
_cell.length_a   1.000
_cell.length_b   1.000
_cell.length_c   1.000
_cell.angle_alpha   90.00
_cell.angle_beta   90.00
_cell.angle_gamma   90.00
#
_symmetry.space_group_name_H-M   'P 1'
#
loop_
_entity.id
_entity.type
_entity.pdbx_description
1 polymer ?
#
loop_
_entity_poly.entity_id
_entity_poly.type
_entity_poly.pdbx_seq_one_letter_code
_entity_poly.pdbx_strand_id
1 'polypeptide(L)'
;MTRSTILLAGCSLWVVACGGAVTPPASSAPAEADDELFVYDLVWDRADVEVPTVEVRFSLDLRFVEPAPEGVVLYFAPLELADGDSSGTRFLAADAPGEVDAAEGRVRWPVIDGVARGRYRVTLEHARHDPVRGVDNVPHPTAGGWSVPGVALLPSIARLDDGRSLDGPARLRTELPAGWSHRHSAGVDDASRVESFAELAFAIHTFGRYAVSVVERGESQVRLLSADYDADALAPLRALVDRALTTGEALLGPLAGGALTIVVDRVGEEYEGGLVGTQGVVLSGPDLGSLRANEMPGLIVVHELGHFWARADEPWLNEGLARLLEIEMGTRLEDLDGPAATAELRERIDRYHALAGGSRRVADATVGAWPYEGGLAVLLCTEASLRAEGHSLLEVHRELRARDGLPVRVAAFRAALDARVPGLGEQLDGWLTHEGPIPLAPCLNGLGFDARVVSTRVPTARAIVVEILGARGLDTDAMRITAVAEGSALREGDVILRLDDARVSTLDALAWALRGRAPGGGFALHVRREDAPVTLTLTMPELGEAGFREVEAVDIEPGEARGRLSR
;
A
#
# COMPACT_ATOMS: atom_id res chain seq x y z
N MET A 1 7.91 39.91 -10.81
CA MET A 1 6.81 39.53 -11.70
C MET A 1 6.87 38.04 -11.89
N THR A 2 5.99 37.31 -11.23
CA THR A 2 5.83 35.87 -11.40
C THR A 2 4.69 35.67 -12.38
N ARG A 3 4.97 35.07 -13.54
CA ARG A 3 3.94 34.70 -14.52
C ARG A 3 3.65 33.22 -14.31
N SER A 4 2.39 32.91 -14.05
CA SER A 4 1.89 31.54 -14.04
C SER A 4 0.85 31.43 -15.14
N THR A 5 1.09 30.56 -16.11
CA THR A 5 0.18 30.25 -17.21
C THR A 5 -0.58 28.99 -16.85
N ILE A 6 -1.91 29.04 -16.86
CA ILE A 6 -2.77 27.87 -16.66
C ILE A 6 -3.52 27.62 -17.97
N LEU A 7 -3.39 26.41 -18.50
CA LEU A 7 -4.14 25.93 -19.66
C LEU A 7 -5.34 25.12 -19.16
N LEU A 8 -6.54 25.48 -19.61
CA LEU A 8 -7.74 24.68 -19.38
C LEU A 8 -8.46 24.47 -20.72
N ALA A 9 -8.70 23.21 -21.07
CA ALA A 9 -9.53 22.83 -22.19
C ALA A 9 -10.92 22.44 -21.68
N GLY A 10 -11.95 23.04 -22.26
CA GLY A 10 -13.33 22.56 -22.18
C GLY A 10 -14.01 22.64 -20.80
N CYS A 11 -14.23 23.85 -20.28
CA CYS A 11 -15.24 24.11 -19.24
C CYS A 11 -15.83 25.51 -19.40
N SER A 12 -17.16 25.64 -19.34
CA SER A 12 -17.84 26.94 -19.32
C SER A 12 -17.76 27.55 -17.92
N LEU A 13 -17.13 28.71 -17.79
CA LEU A 13 -17.05 29.47 -16.53
C LEU A 13 -18.19 30.50 -16.47
N TRP A 14 -18.94 30.51 -15.37
CA TRP A 14 -19.84 31.62 -15.03
C TRP A 14 -19.26 32.37 -13.83
N VAL A 15 -18.80 33.61 -14.05
CA VAL A 15 -18.37 34.52 -12.99
C VAL A 15 -19.55 35.40 -12.60
N VAL A 16 -20.04 35.28 -11.36
CA VAL A 16 -20.96 36.26 -10.78
C VAL A 16 -20.17 37.14 -9.83
N ALA A 17 -19.86 38.36 -10.26
CA ALA A 17 -19.31 39.39 -9.40
C ALA A 17 -20.45 40.15 -8.71
N CYS A 18 -20.49 40.11 -7.38
CA CYS A 18 -21.35 40.99 -6.60
C CYS A 18 -20.76 42.40 -6.58
N GLY A 19 -21.42 43.33 -7.30
CA GLY A 19 -21.27 44.78 -7.10
C GLY A 19 -20.42 45.50 -8.14
N GLY A 20 -21.07 45.99 -9.20
CA GLY A 20 -20.51 46.95 -10.15
C GLY A 20 -20.87 46.63 -11.59
N ALA A 21 -21.65 47.50 -12.23
CA ALA A 21 -22.07 47.33 -13.63
C ALA A 21 -20.86 47.54 -14.58
N VAL A 22 -20.65 46.58 -15.48
CA VAL A 22 -19.74 46.73 -16.63
C VAL A 22 -20.57 46.61 -17.90
N THR A 23 -20.64 47.69 -18.68
CA THR A 23 -21.23 47.69 -20.02
C THR A 23 -20.21 47.18 -21.05
N PRO A 24 -20.57 46.23 -21.94
CA PRO A 24 -19.69 45.78 -23.01
C PRO A 24 -19.64 46.81 -24.16
N PRO A 25 -18.52 46.94 -24.90
CA PRO A 25 -18.50 47.74 -26.12
C PRO A 25 -19.24 47.04 -27.26
N ALA A 26 -19.77 47.85 -28.17
CA ALA A 26 -20.65 47.46 -29.26
C ALA A 26 -19.90 46.93 -30.51
N SER A 27 -20.61 46.05 -31.25
CA SER A 27 -20.35 45.53 -32.61
C SER A 27 -19.17 44.54 -32.74
N SER A 28 -19.27 43.39 -33.42
CA SER A 28 -20.03 43.03 -34.62
C SER A 28 -20.38 41.52 -34.65
N ALA A 29 -21.39 41.13 -35.43
CA ALA A 29 -21.85 39.74 -35.63
C ALA A 29 -21.36 39.16 -36.98
N PRO A 30 -21.63 37.88 -37.29
CA PRO A 30 -20.82 36.70 -36.96
C PRO A 30 -20.11 36.12 -38.20
N ALA A 31 -18.98 35.44 -38.00
CA ALA A 31 -18.35 34.57 -39.00
C ALA A 31 -17.99 33.23 -38.35
N GLU A 32 -18.01 32.20 -39.19
CA GLU A 32 -18.10 30.77 -38.91
C GLU A 32 -17.02 30.21 -37.96
N ALA A 33 -17.39 29.10 -37.32
CA ALA A 33 -16.63 28.39 -36.30
C ALA A 33 -15.27 27.91 -36.80
N ASP A 34 -14.21 28.36 -36.11
CA ASP A 34 -12.94 27.67 -35.97
C ASP A 34 -12.46 27.87 -34.52
N ASP A 35 -11.74 26.88 -34.00
CA ASP A 35 -11.29 26.75 -32.62
C ASP A 35 -10.44 27.95 -32.14
N GLU A 36 -11.08 28.98 -31.58
CA GLU A 36 -10.37 30.11 -30.96
C GLU A 36 -10.22 29.94 -29.44
N LEU A 37 -8.95 29.91 -29.04
CA LEU A 37 -8.46 30.03 -27.68
C LEU A 37 -8.64 31.49 -27.21
N PHE A 38 -9.51 31.73 -26.23
CA PHE A 38 -9.59 33.05 -25.59
C PHE A 38 -8.50 33.18 -24.52
N VAL A 39 -7.55 34.09 -24.74
CA VAL A 39 -6.54 34.48 -23.76
C VAL A 39 -7.03 35.75 -23.04
N TYR A 40 -7.19 35.67 -21.71
CA TYR A 40 -7.43 36.85 -20.89
C TYR A 40 -6.17 37.14 -20.06
N ASP A 41 -5.59 38.32 -20.27
CA ASP A 41 -4.54 38.85 -19.40
C ASP A 41 -5.15 39.53 -18.18
N LEU A 42 -4.97 38.94 -16.99
CA LEU A 42 -5.22 39.65 -15.74
C LEU A 42 -3.92 40.28 -15.26
N VAL A 43 -3.78 41.58 -15.53
CA VAL A 43 -2.68 42.41 -15.02
C VAL A 43 -3.14 43.09 -13.74
N TRP A 44 -2.51 42.76 -12.61
CA TRP A 44 -2.65 43.54 -11.38
C TRP A 44 -1.47 44.49 -11.23
N ASP A 45 -1.76 45.78 -11.10
CA ASP A 45 -0.79 46.82 -10.79
C ASP A 45 -1.20 47.48 -9.47
N ARG A 46 -0.71 46.94 -8.35
CA ARG A 46 -0.51 47.62 -7.05
C ARG A 46 0.11 46.67 -6.01
N ALA A 47 1.11 47.16 -5.30
CA ALA A 47 1.91 46.39 -4.33
C ALA A 47 1.24 46.19 -2.95
N ASP A 48 0.08 46.80 -2.69
CA ASP A 48 -0.44 46.98 -1.32
C ASP A 48 -1.84 46.39 -1.09
N VAL A 49 -2.20 45.28 -1.73
CA VAL A 49 -3.48 44.60 -1.49
C VAL A 49 -3.24 43.17 -0.99
N GLU A 50 -3.73 42.85 0.19
CA GLU A 50 -3.83 41.47 0.69
C GLU A 50 -4.57 40.62 -0.35
N VAL A 51 -3.91 39.58 -0.84
CA VAL A 51 -4.48 38.65 -1.82
C VAL A 51 -5.71 37.99 -1.20
N PRO A 52 -6.93 38.19 -1.73
CA PRO A 52 -8.08 37.45 -1.22
C PRO A 52 -7.87 35.98 -1.58
N THR A 53 -8.12 35.11 -0.61
CA THR A 53 -8.09 33.66 -0.75
C THR A 53 -8.88 33.25 -1.98
N VAL A 54 -8.21 32.58 -2.92
CA VAL A 54 -8.86 32.02 -4.10
C VAL A 54 -9.58 30.74 -3.67
N GLU A 55 -10.90 30.77 -3.69
CA GLU A 55 -11.74 29.60 -3.47
C GLU A 55 -11.81 28.79 -4.77
N VAL A 56 -11.14 27.63 -4.80
CA VAL A 56 -11.34 26.64 -5.86
C VAL A 56 -12.43 25.67 -5.39
N ARG A 57 -13.63 25.81 -5.96
CA ARG A 57 -14.73 24.88 -5.72
C ARG A 57 -14.69 23.74 -6.72
N PHE A 58 -14.55 22.52 -6.23
CA PHE A 58 -14.93 21.33 -6.99
C PHE A 58 -16.36 20.94 -6.60
N SER A 59 -17.28 20.93 -7.56
CA SER A 59 -18.61 20.34 -7.39
C SER A 59 -18.76 19.19 -8.38
N LEU A 60 -18.81 17.97 -7.88
CA LEU A 60 -19.17 16.80 -8.68
C LEU A 60 -20.70 16.72 -8.73
N ASP A 61 -21.30 17.25 -9.80
CA ASP A 61 -22.75 17.27 -10.01
C ASP A 61 -23.14 16.12 -10.95
N LEU A 62 -23.38 14.93 -10.39
CA LEU A 62 -23.84 13.77 -11.17
C LEU A 62 -25.36 13.66 -11.07
N ARG A 63 -26.05 14.00 -12.17
CA ARG A 63 -27.52 13.96 -12.28
C ARG A 63 -27.98 12.66 -12.93
N PHE A 64 -28.94 11.99 -12.30
CA PHE A 64 -29.66 10.86 -12.92
C PHE A 64 -31.13 10.84 -12.48
N VAL A 65 -32.00 10.38 -13.37
CA VAL A 65 -33.47 10.40 -13.26
C VAL A 65 -34.00 8.95 -13.33
N GLU A 66 -34.74 8.54 -12.30
CA GLU A 66 -35.68 7.38 -12.15
C GLU A 66 -35.22 5.92 -12.48
N PRO A 67 -35.92 4.87 -11.96
CA PRO A 67 -35.34 3.52 -11.78
C PRO A 67 -35.93 2.39 -12.69
N ALA A 68 -35.09 1.46 -13.16
CA ALA A 68 -35.44 0.11 -13.69
C ALA A 68 -34.17 -0.84 -13.76
N PRO A 69 -34.28 -2.16 -14.04
CA PRO A 69 -33.47 -3.24 -13.42
C PRO A 69 -32.32 -3.90 -14.25
N GLU A 70 -31.23 -4.26 -13.55
CA GLU A 70 -30.10 -5.23 -13.84
C GLU A 70 -28.92 -4.92 -14.83
N GLY A 71 -27.67 -4.95 -14.28
CA GLY A 71 -26.29 -5.12 -14.85
C GLY A 71 -25.70 -4.04 -15.81
N VAL A 72 -24.45 -3.51 -15.79
CA VAL A 72 -23.06 -3.90 -15.44
C VAL A 72 -22.15 -2.63 -15.25
N VAL A 73 -20.92 -2.84 -14.75
CA VAL A 73 -19.87 -1.97 -14.13
C VAL A 73 -19.08 -1.01 -15.06
N LEU A 74 -18.63 0.14 -14.52
CA LEU A 74 -17.62 1.06 -15.11
C LEU A 74 -16.32 1.03 -14.29
N TYR A 75 -15.18 0.93 -14.96
CA TYR A 75 -13.85 1.11 -14.37
C TYR A 75 -13.38 2.56 -14.52
N PHE A 76 -12.82 3.13 -13.45
CA PHE A 76 -12.03 4.35 -13.51
C PHE A 76 -10.62 4.03 -13.02
N ALA A 77 -9.65 4.15 -13.91
CA ALA A 77 -8.24 4.09 -13.52
C ALA A 77 -7.84 5.45 -12.92
N PRO A 78 -7.06 5.48 -11.82
CA PRO A 78 -6.49 6.72 -11.31
C PRO A 78 -5.49 7.30 -12.32
N LEU A 79 -5.64 8.60 -12.59
CA LEU A 79 -4.69 9.39 -13.36
C LEU A 79 -3.62 9.91 -12.40
N GLU A 80 -2.40 9.38 -12.47
CA GLU A 80 -1.28 9.94 -11.72
C GLU A 80 -0.87 11.29 -12.33
N LEU A 81 -0.72 12.31 -11.47
CA LEU A 81 -0.10 13.57 -11.83
C LEU A 81 1.41 13.34 -11.96
N ALA A 82 1.90 13.32 -13.20
CA ALA A 82 3.32 13.36 -13.46
C ALA A 82 3.88 14.75 -13.09
N ASP A 83 4.79 14.80 -12.12
CA ASP A 83 5.67 15.94 -11.94
C ASP A 83 6.54 16.11 -13.20
N GLY A 84 6.61 17.35 -13.69
CA GLY A 84 6.88 17.66 -15.09
C GLY A 84 8.32 17.44 -15.57
N ASP A 85 8.46 17.10 -16.85
CA ASP A 85 8.94 18.04 -17.86
C ASP A 85 8.55 17.55 -19.27
N SER A 86 8.28 18.53 -20.12
CA SER A 86 7.85 18.55 -21.51
C SER A 86 8.23 17.38 -22.46
N SER A 87 7.21 16.70 -22.99
CA SER A 87 6.99 16.61 -24.46
C SER A 87 5.59 16.07 -24.76
N GLY A 88 4.85 16.79 -25.60
CA GLY A 88 3.40 16.64 -25.76
C GLY A 88 2.95 15.26 -26.25
N THR A 89 1.95 14.71 -25.57
CA THR A 89 1.17 13.57 -26.03
C THR A 89 -0.08 14.08 -26.75
N ARG A 90 -0.23 13.71 -28.02
CA ARG A 90 -1.50 13.79 -28.76
C ARG A 90 -2.37 12.62 -28.33
N PHE A 91 -3.62 12.87 -27.97
CA PHE A 91 -4.60 11.81 -27.74
C PHE A 91 -5.02 11.20 -29.08
N LEU A 92 -4.85 9.89 -29.23
CA LEU A 92 -5.58 9.09 -30.21
C LEU A 92 -6.96 8.81 -29.62
N ALA A 93 -8.01 9.21 -30.35
CA ALA A 93 -9.36 8.79 -30.07
C ALA A 93 -9.42 7.25 -30.13
N ALA A 94 -9.84 6.61 -29.04
CA ALA A 94 -10.18 5.20 -29.06
C ALA A 94 -11.44 5.02 -29.92
N ASP A 95 -11.34 4.20 -30.96
CA ASP A 95 -12.46 3.75 -31.79
C ASP A 95 -13.44 2.92 -30.94
N ALA A 96 -14.43 3.59 -30.35
CA ALA A 96 -15.63 2.94 -29.83
C ALA A 96 -16.77 3.15 -30.84
N PRO A 97 -17.52 2.10 -31.26
CA PRO A 97 -18.56 2.23 -32.27
C PRO A 97 -19.81 2.85 -31.65
N GLY A 98 -19.88 4.18 -31.62
CA GLY A 98 -21.09 4.94 -31.35
C GLY A 98 -21.65 5.55 -32.64
N GLU A 99 -22.93 5.37 -32.92
CA GLU A 99 -23.58 6.11 -34.01
C GLU A 99 -23.70 7.58 -33.60
N VAL A 100 -23.08 8.46 -34.40
CA VAL A 100 -23.19 9.91 -34.27
C VAL A 100 -24.48 10.34 -34.97
N ASP A 101 -25.44 10.86 -34.20
CA ASP A 101 -26.62 11.52 -34.78
C ASP A 101 -26.22 12.93 -35.23
N ALA A 102 -25.90 13.04 -36.53
CA ALA A 102 -25.38 14.25 -37.14
C ALA A 102 -26.36 15.43 -37.13
N ALA A 103 -27.66 15.21 -36.87
CA ALA A 103 -28.65 16.28 -36.80
C ALA A 103 -28.67 17.00 -35.44
N GLU A 104 -28.26 16.32 -34.37
CA GLU A 104 -28.32 16.84 -33.00
C GLU A 104 -26.94 17.04 -32.36
N GLY A 105 -25.86 16.61 -33.01
CA GLY A 105 -24.51 16.69 -32.46
C GLY A 105 -24.35 15.83 -31.20
N ARG A 106 -25.09 14.71 -31.10
CA ARG A 106 -25.09 13.81 -29.95
C ARG A 106 -24.63 12.42 -30.35
N VAL A 107 -23.69 11.88 -29.59
CA VAL A 107 -23.28 10.47 -29.68
C VAL A 107 -24.24 9.66 -28.83
N ARG A 108 -25.00 8.73 -29.43
CA ARG A 108 -25.86 7.81 -28.69
C ARG A 108 -25.07 6.56 -28.33
N TRP A 109 -24.92 6.35 -27.02
CA TRP A 109 -24.39 5.13 -26.44
C TRP A 109 -25.57 4.21 -26.05
N PRO A 110 -25.47 2.89 -26.24
CA PRO A 110 -26.52 1.97 -25.79
C PRO A 110 -26.65 1.98 -24.26
N VAL A 111 -27.89 1.88 -23.78
CA VAL A 111 -28.29 1.93 -22.35
C VAL A 111 -28.29 0.51 -21.75
N ILE A 112 -27.79 0.34 -20.51
CA ILE A 112 -27.85 -0.92 -19.73
C ILE A 112 -28.09 -0.59 -18.23
N ASP A 113 -28.85 -1.43 -17.49
CA ASP A 113 -29.59 -1.11 -16.26
C ASP A 113 -28.92 -1.57 -14.91
N GLY A 114 -29.50 -1.26 -13.73
CA GLY A 114 -29.23 -2.02 -12.47
C GLY A 114 -28.24 -1.52 -11.39
N VAL A 115 -28.11 -0.21 -11.13
CA VAL A 115 -27.26 0.33 -10.03
C VAL A 115 -28.08 1.08 -8.99
N ALA A 116 -27.88 0.79 -7.70
CA ALA A 116 -28.36 1.65 -6.61
C ALA A 116 -27.39 2.83 -6.44
N ARG A 117 -27.88 4.05 -6.67
CA ARG A 117 -27.14 5.31 -6.46
C ARG A 117 -27.61 5.98 -5.18
N GLY A 118 -26.68 6.32 -4.29
CA GLY A 118 -26.93 7.09 -3.08
C GLY A 118 -26.13 8.39 -3.09
N ARG A 119 -26.70 9.47 -2.51
CA ARG A 119 -25.90 10.64 -2.15
C ARG A 119 -25.28 10.38 -0.79
N TYR A 120 -23.97 10.52 -0.70
CA TYR A 120 -23.31 10.69 0.58
C TYR A 120 -22.61 12.04 0.60
N ARG A 121 -22.55 12.64 1.78
CA ARG A 121 -21.76 13.84 2.04
C ARG A 121 -20.89 13.58 3.24
N VAL A 122 -19.58 13.71 3.06
CA VAL A 122 -18.63 13.76 4.16
C VAL A 122 -18.24 15.22 4.36
N THR A 123 -18.31 15.69 5.60
CA THR A 123 -17.92 17.04 5.96
C THR A 123 -17.07 16.95 7.22
N LEU A 124 -15.84 17.45 7.14
CA LEU A 124 -14.99 17.64 8.30
C LEU A 124 -15.26 19.05 8.85
N GLU A 125 -15.93 19.12 9.99
CA GLU A 125 -16.18 20.36 10.71
C GLU A 125 -15.07 20.55 11.75
N HIS A 126 -14.25 21.60 11.61
CA HIS A 126 -13.18 21.95 12.56
C HIS A 126 -13.53 23.26 13.28
N ALA A 127 -13.28 23.34 14.60
CA ALA A 127 -13.69 24.48 15.42
C ALA A 127 -13.02 25.82 15.03
N ARG A 128 -11.89 25.79 14.31
CA ARG A 128 -11.08 26.97 13.96
C ARG A 128 -10.94 27.24 12.45
N HIS A 129 -11.46 26.37 11.59
CA HIS A 129 -11.28 26.46 10.15
C HIS A 129 -12.60 26.16 9.43
N ASP A 130 -12.80 26.78 8.27
CA ASP A 130 -13.95 26.47 7.41
C ASP A 130 -13.94 24.99 7.01
N PRO A 131 -15.11 24.37 6.81
CA PRO A 131 -15.21 22.94 6.51
C PRO A 131 -14.46 22.58 5.23
N VAL A 132 -13.49 21.69 5.35
CA VAL A 132 -12.72 21.15 4.22
C VAL A 132 -13.54 20.04 3.55
N ARG A 133 -13.61 20.07 2.22
CA ARG A 133 -14.32 19.09 1.39
C ARG A 133 -13.34 18.48 0.38
N GLY A 134 -13.22 17.16 0.37
CA GLY A 134 -12.38 16.43 -0.58
C GLY A 134 -12.70 14.94 -0.57
N VAL A 135 -12.41 14.26 -1.68
CA VAL A 135 -12.49 12.81 -1.84
C VAL A 135 -11.30 12.42 -2.71
N ASP A 136 -10.30 11.71 -2.16
CA ASP A 136 -9.08 11.34 -2.91
C ASP A 136 -9.14 9.94 -3.52
N ASN A 137 -10.14 9.10 -3.19
CA ASN A 137 -10.41 7.88 -3.96
C ASN A 137 -11.90 7.68 -4.24
N VAL A 138 -12.17 7.13 -5.42
CA VAL A 138 -13.50 6.85 -5.94
C VAL A 138 -14.09 5.64 -5.19
N PRO A 139 -15.34 5.68 -4.70
CA PRO A 139 -16.04 4.49 -4.21
C PRO A 139 -15.98 3.38 -5.26
N HIS A 140 -15.71 2.14 -4.86
CA HIS A 140 -15.74 0.99 -5.76
C HIS A 140 -16.96 0.09 -5.49
N PRO A 141 -17.54 -0.51 -6.53
CA PRO A 141 -18.72 -1.36 -6.39
C PRO A 141 -18.37 -2.68 -5.67
N THR A 142 -19.26 -3.12 -4.80
CA THR A 142 -19.15 -4.38 -4.05
C THR A 142 -20.41 -5.23 -4.23
N ALA A 143 -20.35 -6.51 -3.85
CA ALA A 143 -21.52 -7.41 -3.95
C ALA A 143 -22.74 -6.92 -3.14
N GLY A 144 -22.51 -6.16 -2.05
CA GLY A 144 -23.54 -5.55 -1.20
C GLY A 144 -23.87 -4.08 -1.50
N GLY A 145 -23.25 -3.45 -2.51
CA GLY A 145 -23.45 -2.05 -2.85
C GLY A 145 -22.17 -1.35 -3.32
N TRP A 146 -21.68 -0.41 -2.52
CA TRP A 146 -20.43 0.32 -2.77
C TRP A 146 -19.63 0.35 -1.46
N SER A 147 -18.31 0.17 -1.55
CA SER A 147 -17.37 0.33 -0.45
C SER A 147 -16.57 1.61 -0.65
N VAL A 148 -16.31 2.30 0.46
CA VAL A 148 -15.27 3.33 0.54
C VAL A 148 -14.38 2.93 1.71
N PRO A 149 -13.20 2.32 1.47
CA PRO A 149 -12.19 2.18 2.51
C PRO A 149 -11.70 3.59 2.87
N GLY A 150 -12.19 4.11 4.00
CA GLY A 150 -12.09 5.51 4.41
C GLY A 150 -10.79 5.90 5.11
N VAL A 151 -9.68 5.23 4.79
CA VAL A 151 -8.38 5.91 4.86
C VAL A 151 -8.41 7.10 3.88
N ALA A 152 -9.15 6.93 2.77
CA ALA A 152 -9.23 7.84 1.63
C ALA A 152 -10.13 9.08 1.78
N LEU A 153 -10.73 9.33 2.96
CA LEU A 153 -11.53 10.55 3.19
C LEU A 153 -10.74 11.66 3.88
N LEU A 154 -9.47 11.41 4.19
CA LEU A 154 -8.53 12.43 4.61
C LEU A 154 -7.38 12.48 3.59
N PRO A 155 -7.61 13.09 2.40
CA PRO A 155 -6.51 13.70 1.67
C PRO A 155 -5.66 14.46 2.67
N SER A 156 -4.36 14.23 2.73
CA SER A 156 -3.29 15.25 2.75
C SER A 156 -3.41 16.48 3.67
N ILE A 157 -4.37 16.58 4.59
CA ILE A 157 -4.56 17.70 5.52
C ILE A 157 -3.43 17.68 6.58
N ALA A 158 -2.76 16.53 6.74
CA ALA A 158 -1.54 16.39 7.53
C ALA A 158 -0.36 17.25 7.00
N ARG A 159 -0.45 17.78 5.78
CA ARG A 159 0.40 18.87 5.29
C ARG A 159 -0.48 19.97 4.70
N LEU A 160 -1.06 20.80 5.55
CA LEU A 160 -1.04 22.21 5.17
C LEU A 160 0.44 22.56 5.00
N ASP A 161 0.89 22.85 3.78
CA ASP A 161 2.30 23.15 3.43
C ASP A 161 2.93 24.31 4.25
N ASP A 162 2.13 24.97 5.09
CA ASP A 162 2.53 26.02 6.02
C ASP A 162 2.90 25.53 7.42
N GLY A 163 2.86 24.22 7.69
CA GLY A 163 3.25 23.63 8.98
C GLY A 163 2.24 23.85 10.11
N ARG A 164 0.99 24.27 9.82
CA ARG A 164 -0.06 24.38 10.83
C ARG A 164 -0.65 23.02 11.19
N SER A 165 -0.42 22.59 12.43
CA SER A 165 -1.18 21.50 13.07
C SER A 165 -2.62 21.96 13.34
N LEU A 166 -3.60 21.12 13.01
CA LEU A 166 -4.98 21.29 13.45
C LEU A 166 -5.10 20.88 14.93
N ASP A 167 -4.66 21.76 15.82
CA ASP A 167 -4.84 21.57 17.27
C ASP A 167 -6.29 21.92 17.66
N GLY A 168 -7.15 20.91 17.69
CA GLY A 168 -8.52 21.03 18.19
C GLY A 168 -9.40 19.80 17.90
N PRO A 169 -10.53 19.65 18.61
CA PRO A 169 -11.49 18.60 18.32
C PRO A 169 -12.11 18.84 16.94
N ALA A 170 -12.19 17.77 16.15
CA ALA A 170 -12.86 17.78 14.86
C ALA A 170 -14.13 16.93 14.92
N ARG A 171 -15.12 17.25 14.09
CA ARG A 171 -16.32 16.42 13.93
C ARG A 171 -16.42 15.98 12.48
N LEU A 172 -16.46 14.67 12.28
CA LEU A 172 -16.79 14.09 10.99
C LEU A 172 -18.30 13.93 10.91
N ARG A 173 -18.95 14.65 10.00
CA ARG A 173 -20.37 14.46 9.70
C ARG A 173 -20.52 13.73 8.38
N THR A 174 -21.25 12.63 8.42
CA THR A 174 -21.55 11.80 7.26
C THR A 174 -23.06 11.73 7.06
N GLU A 175 -23.53 12.16 5.89
CA GLU A 175 -24.93 11.96 5.47
C GLU A 175 -24.93 10.71 4.59
N LEU A 176 -25.63 9.65 4.99
CA LEU A 176 -25.61 8.35 4.31
C LEU A 176 -26.95 8.00 3.67
N PRO A 177 -26.95 7.19 2.60
CA PRO A 177 -28.17 6.62 2.05
C PRO A 177 -28.93 5.75 3.08
N ALA A 178 -30.24 5.60 2.88
CA ALA A 178 -31.05 4.76 3.75
C ALA A 178 -30.55 3.29 3.76
N GLY A 179 -30.37 2.74 4.96
CA GLY A 179 -29.90 1.36 5.16
C GLY A 179 -28.39 1.18 4.96
N TRP A 180 -27.62 2.26 4.87
CA TRP A 180 -26.17 2.25 5.05
C TRP A 180 -25.82 2.56 6.49
N SER A 181 -24.68 2.04 6.95
CA SER A 181 -24.11 2.37 8.26
C SER A 181 -22.72 2.95 8.09
N HIS A 182 -22.38 3.92 8.94
CA HIS A 182 -21.01 4.36 9.15
C HIS A 182 -20.42 3.52 10.28
N ARG A 183 -19.27 2.90 10.04
CA ARG A 183 -18.47 2.23 11.06
C ARG A 183 -17.11 2.90 11.17
N HIS A 184 -16.59 2.89 12.38
CA HIS A 184 -15.33 3.53 12.75
C HIS A 184 -14.52 2.58 13.63
N SER A 185 -13.21 2.47 13.37
CA SER A 185 -12.32 1.60 14.14
C SER A 185 -12.28 1.92 15.63
N ALA A 186 -12.59 3.15 16.06
CA ALA A 186 -12.59 3.50 17.48
C ALA A 186 -13.90 3.21 18.26
N GLY A 187 -14.81 2.41 17.70
CA GLY A 187 -15.95 1.89 18.45
C GLY A 187 -17.02 2.93 18.85
N VAL A 188 -17.06 4.09 18.21
CA VAL A 188 -18.07 5.14 18.48
C VAL A 188 -19.23 4.98 17.50
N ASP A 189 -20.41 4.62 18.01
CA ASP A 189 -21.66 4.66 17.25
C ASP A 189 -22.19 6.12 17.23
N ASP A 190 -22.46 6.63 16.03
CA ASP A 190 -23.05 7.95 15.69
C ASP A 190 -22.24 9.23 16.01
N ALA A 191 -21.87 9.95 14.93
CA ALA A 191 -21.32 11.31 14.91
C ALA A 191 -20.15 11.56 15.88
N SER A 192 -19.05 10.83 15.70
CA SER A 192 -17.88 10.92 16.55
C SER A 192 -17.21 12.30 16.49
N ARG A 193 -17.20 12.96 17.64
CA ARG A 193 -16.23 13.98 17.99
C ARG A 193 -14.90 13.24 18.12
N VAL A 194 -13.94 13.56 17.25
CA VAL A 194 -12.59 13.01 17.35
C VAL A 194 -11.78 13.96 18.21
N GLU A 195 -11.10 13.45 19.24
CA GLU A 195 -10.45 14.31 20.24
C GLU A 195 -9.21 15.00 19.66
N SER A 196 -8.61 14.40 18.64
CA SER A 196 -7.51 15.00 17.89
C SER A 196 -7.52 14.62 16.41
N PHE A 197 -6.88 15.44 15.57
CA PHE A 197 -6.66 15.10 14.17
C PHE A 197 -5.78 13.85 13.99
N ALA A 198 -4.86 13.59 14.93
CA ALA A 198 -4.03 12.39 14.92
C ALA A 198 -4.90 11.12 15.03
N GLU A 199 -5.87 11.07 15.94
CA GLU A 199 -6.81 9.96 16.02
C GLU A 199 -7.62 9.79 14.73
N LEU A 200 -8.02 10.90 14.10
CA LEU A 200 -8.76 10.89 12.84
C LEU A 200 -7.89 10.38 11.67
N ALA A 201 -6.61 10.75 11.62
CA ALA A 201 -5.68 10.34 10.56
C ALA A 201 -5.39 8.82 10.58
N PHE A 202 -5.49 8.18 11.75
CA PHE A 202 -5.28 6.74 11.93
C PHE A 202 -6.57 5.95 12.11
N ALA A 203 -7.72 6.62 11.94
CA ALA A 203 -9.03 6.01 12.01
C ALA A 203 -9.42 5.37 10.68
N ILE A 204 -9.95 4.16 10.73
CA ILE A 204 -10.56 3.52 9.56
C ILE A 204 -12.05 3.83 9.60
N HIS A 205 -12.51 4.56 8.58
CA HIS A 205 -13.92 4.85 8.36
C HIS A 205 -14.45 3.95 7.25
N THR A 206 -15.61 3.34 7.45
CA THR A 206 -16.24 2.53 6.42
C THR A 206 -17.72 2.85 6.33
N PHE A 207 -18.22 2.92 5.10
CA PHE A 207 -19.60 3.29 4.79
C PHE A 207 -20.20 2.26 3.85
N GLY A 208 -21.27 1.61 4.29
CA GLY A 208 -21.87 0.55 3.49
C GLY A 208 -22.80 -0.36 4.28
N ARG A 209 -23.20 -1.42 3.59
CA ARG A 209 -23.84 -2.60 4.19
C ARG A 209 -22.75 -3.64 4.38
N TYR A 210 -22.56 -4.04 5.63
CA TYR A 210 -21.52 -4.98 6.01
C TYR A 210 -22.14 -6.26 6.53
N ALA A 211 -21.62 -7.40 6.07
CA ALA A 211 -21.64 -8.59 6.90
C ALA A 211 -20.73 -8.32 8.11
N VAL A 212 -21.20 -8.71 9.29
CA VAL A 212 -20.45 -8.58 10.53
C VAL A 212 -20.24 -9.98 11.09
N SER A 213 -18.98 -10.33 11.32
CA SER A 213 -18.59 -11.52 12.06
C SER A 213 -17.81 -11.11 13.29
N VAL A 214 -18.12 -11.67 14.46
CA VAL A 214 -17.49 -11.28 15.73
C VAL A 214 -16.67 -12.44 16.28
N VAL A 215 -15.46 -12.15 16.76
CA VAL A 215 -14.67 -13.01 17.62
C VAL A 215 -14.73 -12.43 19.03
N GLU A 216 -15.37 -13.14 19.95
CA GLU A 216 -15.45 -12.76 21.36
C GLU A 216 -14.19 -13.28 22.09
N ARG A 217 -13.45 -12.38 22.76
CA ARG A 217 -12.21 -12.70 23.49
C ARG A 217 -12.21 -12.07 24.88
N GLY A 218 -12.97 -12.66 25.80
CA GLY A 218 -13.11 -12.13 27.16
C GLY A 218 -13.84 -10.78 27.15
N GLU A 219 -13.15 -9.71 27.57
CA GLU A 219 -13.67 -8.33 27.49
C GLU A 219 -13.42 -7.68 26.12
N SER A 220 -12.60 -8.30 25.27
CA SER A 220 -12.25 -7.77 23.96
C SER A 220 -13.13 -8.35 22.85
N GLN A 221 -13.46 -7.52 21.86
CA GLN A 221 -14.21 -7.93 20.66
C GLN A 221 -13.45 -7.62 19.39
N VAL A 222 -13.40 -8.60 18.47
CA VAL A 222 -12.86 -8.39 17.13
C VAL A 222 -14.00 -8.48 16.13
N ARG A 223 -14.23 -7.42 15.36
CA ARG A 223 -15.30 -7.34 14.36
C ARG A 223 -14.71 -7.42 12.97
N LEU A 224 -15.06 -8.45 12.22
CA LEU A 224 -14.78 -8.56 10.80
C LEU A 224 -15.95 -7.96 10.03
N LEU A 225 -15.67 -6.96 9.20
CA LEU A 225 -16.64 -6.24 8.38
C LEU A 225 -16.30 -6.46 6.91
N SER A 226 -17.26 -6.90 6.10
CA SER A 226 -17.07 -6.94 4.64
C SER A 226 -18.33 -6.54 3.90
N ALA A 227 -18.17 -5.79 2.82
CA ALA A 227 -19.25 -5.50 1.87
C ALA A 227 -19.28 -6.49 0.69
N ASP A 228 -18.24 -7.32 0.55
CA ASP A 228 -18.06 -8.27 -0.55
C ASP A 228 -18.31 -9.71 -0.15
N TYR A 229 -18.10 -10.02 1.13
CA TYR A 229 -18.27 -11.35 1.69
C TYR A 229 -19.43 -11.38 2.66
N ASP A 230 -20.22 -12.45 2.63
CA ASP A 230 -21.18 -12.74 3.69
C ASP A 230 -20.47 -13.35 4.93
N ALA A 231 -21.23 -13.56 6.00
CA ALA A 231 -20.68 -14.06 7.26
C ALA A 231 -20.10 -15.48 7.15
N ASP A 232 -20.64 -16.32 6.26
CA ASP A 232 -20.19 -17.70 6.06
C ASP A 232 -18.88 -17.71 5.26
N ALA A 233 -18.78 -16.88 4.22
CA ALA A 233 -17.55 -16.66 3.46
C ALA A 233 -16.42 -16.11 4.35
N LEU A 234 -16.74 -15.30 5.36
CA LEU A 234 -15.76 -14.79 6.34
C LEU A 234 -15.33 -15.83 7.40
N ALA A 235 -15.97 -17.01 7.48
CA ALA A 235 -15.71 -17.96 8.56
C ALA A 235 -14.25 -18.50 8.60
N PRO A 236 -13.60 -18.83 7.47
CA PRO A 236 -12.19 -19.23 7.46
C PRO A 236 -11.28 -18.11 7.97
N LEU A 237 -11.53 -16.86 7.56
CA LEU A 237 -10.75 -15.70 7.98
C LEU A 237 -10.92 -15.43 9.47
N ARG A 238 -12.15 -15.52 9.97
CA ARG A 238 -12.44 -15.42 11.39
C ARG A 238 -11.63 -16.44 12.19
N ALA A 239 -11.55 -17.68 11.72
CA ALA A 239 -10.78 -18.73 12.39
C ALA A 239 -9.27 -18.43 12.38
N LEU A 240 -8.71 -17.96 11.25
CA LEU A 240 -7.31 -17.54 11.20
C LEU A 240 -7.03 -16.38 12.16
N VAL A 241 -7.87 -15.33 12.15
CA VAL A 241 -7.76 -14.18 13.05
C VAL A 241 -7.76 -14.62 14.51
N ASP A 242 -8.70 -15.48 14.91
CA ASP A 242 -8.79 -15.95 16.30
C ASP A 242 -7.54 -16.72 16.75
N ARG A 243 -7.02 -17.62 15.90
CA ARG A 243 -5.78 -18.35 16.18
C ARG A 243 -4.58 -17.41 16.24
N ALA A 244 -4.47 -16.48 15.30
CA ALA A 244 -3.39 -15.50 15.23
C ALA A 244 -3.39 -14.60 16.48
N LEU A 245 -4.55 -14.08 16.88
CA LEU A 245 -4.68 -13.28 18.09
C LEU A 245 -4.28 -14.06 19.34
N THR A 246 -4.73 -15.31 19.46
CA THR A 246 -4.32 -16.20 20.56
C THR A 246 -2.81 -16.39 20.59
N THR A 247 -2.18 -16.55 19.43
CA THR A 247 -0.74 -16.75 19.32
C THR A 247 0.03 -15.49 19.69
N GLY A 248 -0.40 -14.33 19.19
CA GLY A 248 0.17 -13.03 19.52
C GLY A 248 0.03 -12.70 21.01
N GLU A 249 -1.13 -12.97 21.61
CA GLU A 249 -1.36 -12.78 23.05
C GLU A 249 -0.49 -13.70 23.90
N ALA A 250 -0.28 -14.95 23.47
CA ALA A 250 0.62 -15.88 24.17
C ALA A 250 2.09 -15.43 24.09
N LEU A 251 2.51 -14.86 22.96
CA LEU A 251 3.86 -14.36 22.74
C LEU A 251 4.13 -13.08 23.53
N LEU A 252 3.24 -12.10 23.36
CA LEU A 252 3.51 -10.74 23.73
C LEU A 252 2.61 -10.24 24.86
N GLY A 253 1.59 -10.97 25.27
CA GLY A 253 0.57 -10.51 26.23
C GLY A 253 -0.64 -9.87 25.54
N PRO A 254 -1.65 -9.44 26.32
CA PRO A 254 -2.93 -8.99 25.77
C PRO A 254 -2.78 -7.81 24.80
N LEU A 255 -3.70 -7.74 23.84
CA LEU A 255 -3.84 -6.59 22.96
C LEU A 255 -4.08 -5.30 23.77
N ALA A 256 -3.46 -4.21 23.35
CA ALA A 256 -3.73 -2.90 23.91
C ALA A 256 -5.05 -2.37 23.32
N GLY A 257 -6.12 -2.35 24.12
CA GLY A 257 -7.44 -1.87 23.73
C GLY A 257 -8.49 -2.99 23.59
N GLY A 258 -9.76 -2.66 23.89
CA GLY A 258 -10.84 -3.64 24.01
C GLY A 258 -11.61 -3.96 22.72
N ALA A 259 -11.42 -3.22 21.63
CA ALA A 259 -12.12 -3.50 20.38
C ALA A 259 -11.19 -3.37 19.18
N LEU A 260 -11.22 -4.38 18.31
CA LEU A 260 -10.50 -4.41 17.04
C LEU A 260 -11.50 -4.51 15.89
N THR A 261 -11.37 -3.67 14.87
CA THR A 261 -12.19 -3.75 13.66
C THR A 261 -11.34 -4.13 12.46
N ILE A 262 -11.63 -5.27 11.83
CA ILE A 262 -10.99 -5.73 10.60
C ILE A 262 -11.98 -5.53 9.45
N VAL A 263 -11.63 -4.69 8.50
CA VAL A 263 -12.40 -4.46 7.27
C VAL A 263 -11.78 -5.34 6.19
N VAL A 264 -12.61 -6.09 5.47
CA VAL A 264 -12.18 -7.02 4.43
C VAL A 264 -12.83 -6.58 3.12
N ASP A 265 -12.01 -6.19 2.18
CA ASP A 265 -12.43 -5.65 0.88
C ASP A 265 -11.91 -6.54 -0.24
N ARG A 266 -12.78 -6.90 -1.18
CA ARG A 266 -12.39 -7.65 -2.38
C ARG A 266 -11.93 -6.67 -3.45
N VAL A 267 -10.79 -6.03 -3.21
CA VAL A 267 -10.04 -5.37 -4.27
C VAL A 267 -9.43 -6.48 -5.14
N GLY A 268 -9.44 -6.35 -6.47
CA GLY A 268 -8.96 -7.40 -7.38
C GLY A 268 -7.57 -7.94 -7.01
N GLU A 269 -7.22 -9.13 -7.51
CA GLU A 269 -5.99 -9.90 -7.16
C GLU A 269 -4.67 -9.10 -7.24
N GLU A 270 -4.67 -7.96 -7.93
CA GLU A 270 -3.51 -7.08 -8.11
C GLU A 270 -3.13 -6.27 -6.86
N TYR A 271 -4.04 -6.13 -5.90
CA TYR A 271 -3.87 -5.29 -4.71
C TYR A 271 -4.08 -6.07 -3.40
N GLU A 272 -3.30 -7.13 -3.23
CA GLU A 272 -3.17 -7.81 -1.94
C GLU A 272 -2.29 -6.99 -0.99
N GLY A 273 -2.87 -6.56 0.13
CA GLY A 273 -2.16 -5.84 1.18
C GLY A 273 -3.07 -5.50 2.36
N GLY A 274 -2.50 -4.79 3.33
CA GLY A 274 -3.28 -4.28 4.44
C GLY A 274 -2.82 -2.90 4.90
N LEU A 275 -3.67 -2.27 5.70
CA LEU A 275 -3.35 -1.05 6.39
C LEU A 275 -3.83 -1.14 7.83
N VAL A 276 -2.93 -0.91 8.77
CA VAL A 276 -3.24 -0.87 10.20
C VAL A 276 -3.48 0.57 10.67
N GLY A 277 -4.69 0.81 11.17
CA GLY A 277 -5.03 1.99 11.97
C GLY A 277 -4.99 1.67 13.47
N THR A 278 -5.29 2.66 14.33
CA THR A 278 -5.08 2.52 15.78
C THR A 278 -5.83 1.35 16.42
N GLN A 279 -7.05 1.09 15.96
CA GLN A 279 -7.95 0.04 16.47
C GLN A 279 -8.58 -0.76 15.32
N GLY A 280 -7.92 -0.81 14.17
CA GLY A 280 -8.43 -1.57 13.04
C GLY A 280 -7.41 -1.88 11.97
N VAL A 281 -7.80 -2.79 11.08
CA VAL A 281 -7.04 -3.17 9.90
C VAL A 281 -7.98 -3.13 8.71
N VAL A 282 -7.51 -2.64 7.57
CA VAL A 282 -8.13 -2.93 6.27
C VAL A 282 -7.30 -4.03 5.62
N LEU A 283 -7.95 -5.10 5.18
CA LEU A 283 -7.39 -6.18 4.40
C LEU A 283 -7.97 -6.09 2.99
N SER A 284 -7.11 -5.94 2.00
CA SER A 284 -7.49 -5.84 0.59
C SER A 284 -7.11 -7.11 -0.16
N GLY A 285 -8.06 -7.64 -0.93
CA GLY A 285 -7.84 -8.72 -1.87
C GLY A 285 -7.67 -10.15 -1.33
N PRO A 286 -8.03 -10.52 -0.08
CA PRO A 286 -7.79 -11.89 0.32
C PRO A 286 -8.74 -12.85 -0.43
N ASP A 287 -8.19 -13.77 -1.22
CA ASP A 287 -8.89 -14.99 -1.59
C ASP A 287 -9.12 -15.84 -0.33
N LEU A 288 -10.38 -15.94 0.09
CA LEU A 288 -10.78 -16.66 1.30
C LEU A 288 -10.78 -18.20 1.12
N GLY A 289 -10.47 -18.70 -0.08
CA GLY A 289 -10.43 -20.13 -0.41
C GLY A 289 -9.36 -20.94 0.33
N SER A 290 -8.20 -20.33 0.63
CA SER A 290 -7.13 -20.96 1.41
C SER A 290 -6.41 -19.94 2.32
N LEU A 291 -6.71 -19.99 3.61
CA LEU A 291 -6.14 -19.05 4.60
C LEU A 291 -5.14 -19.74 5.54
N ARG A 292 -4.07 -20.27 4.95
CA ARG A 292 -2.91 -20.71 5.74
C ARG A 292 -2.13 -19.50 6.20
N ALA A 293 -1.66 -19.53 7.44
CA ALA A 293 -1.00 -18.38 8.07
C ALA A 293 0.36 -18.03 7.42
N ASN A 294 0.96 -18.96 6.69
CA ASN A 294 2.24 -18.81 6.00
C ASN A 294 2.10 -18.72 4.47
N GLU A 295 0.89 -18.56 3.95
CA GLU A 295 0.64 -18.42 2.51
C GLU A 295 -0.23 -17.18 2.27
N MET A 296 -0.13 -16.60 1.08
CA MET A 296 -1.03 -15.51 0.70
C MET A 296 -2.46 -16.07 0.54
N PRO A 297 -3.48 -15.35 1.03
CA PRO A 297 -3.43 -14.03 1.68
C PRO A 297 -3.34 -14.11 3.22
N GLY A 298 -3.34 -15.30 3.82
CA GLY A 298 -3.30 -15.47 5.28
C GLY A 298 -2.06 -14.85 5.94
N LEU A 299 -0.93 -14.84 5.24
CA LEU A 299 0.30 -14.16 5.64
C LEU A 299 0.09 -12.66 5.90
N ILE A 300 -0.64 -11.95 5.01
CA ILE A 300 -1.00 -10.54 5.21
C ILE A 300 -1.79 -10.40 6.51
N VAL A 301 -2.78 -11.25 6.73
CA VAL A 301 -3.61 -11.19 7.94
C VAL A 301 -2.74 -11.27 9.20
N VAL A 302 -1.78 -12.19 9.22
CA VAL A 302 -0.86 -12.35 10.35
C VAL A 302 0.05 -11.12 10.51
N HIS A 303 0.60 -10.59 9.40
CA HIS A 303 1.42 -9.38 9.39
C HIS A 303 0.68 -8.18 9.98
N GLU A 304 -0.51 -7.89 9.45
CA GLU A 304 -1.30 -6.74 9.89
C GLU A 304 -1.75 -6.89 11.35
N LEU A 305 -2.08 -8.11 11.79
CA LEU A 305 -2.35 -8.34 13.21
C LEU A 305 -1.09 -8.13 14.07
N GLY A 306 0.09 -8.49 13.56
CA GLY A 306 1.39 -8.26 14.21
C GLY A 306 1.60 -6.79 14.62
N HIS A 307 1.15 -5.83 13.80
CA HIS A 307 1.26 -4.41 14.10
C HIS A 307 0.56 -3.97 15.40
N PHE A 308 -0.48 -4.66 15.86
CA PHE A 308 -1.11 -4.32 17.16
C PHE A 308 -0.19 -4.53 18.35
N TRP A 309 0.85 -5.35 18.20
CA TRP A 309 1.90 -5.46 19.18
C TRP A 309 3.18 -4.74 18.75
N ALA A 310 3.46 -4.62 17.47
CA ALA A 310 4.73 -4.16 16.90
C ALA A 310 4.84 -2.63 16.68
N ARG A 311 3.83 -1.82 17.00
CA ARG A 311 3.88 -0.37 16.72
C ARG A 311 5.13 0.30 17.28
N ALA A 312 5.84 1.01 16.42
CA ALA A 312 6.99 1.83 16.76
C ALA A 312 6.94 3.19 16.05
N ASP A 313 7.74 4.15 16.53
CA ASP A 313 7.85 5.49 15.95
C ASP A 313 8.79 5.57 14.73
N GLU A 314 9.54 4.50 14.44
CA GLU A 314 10.38 4.37 13.25
C GLU A 314 9.90 3.24 12.33
N PRO A 315 9.82 3.45 11.00
CA PRO A 315 9.30 2.46 10.05
C PRO A 315 10.04 1.11 10.10
N TRP A 316 11.38 1.11 10.19
CA TRP A 316 12.16 -0.13 10.23
C TRP A 316 11.84 -0.98 11.46
N LEU A 317 11.57 -0.35 12.61
CA LEU A 317 11.26 -1.07 13.83
C LEU A 317 9.81 -1.57 13.79
N ASN A 318 8.88 -0.74 13.30
CA ASN A 318 7.47 -1.09 13.15
C ASN A 318 7.29 -2.27 12.18
N GLU A 319 7.80 -2.14 10.96
CA GLU A 319 7.68 -3.17 9.92
C GLU A 319 8.57 -4.38 10.20
N GLY A 320 9.78 -4.17 10.74
CA GLY A 320 10.67 -5.25 11.12
C GLY A 320 10.09 -6.14 12.23
N LEU A 321 9.51 -5.54 13.27
CA LEU A 321 8.86 -6.32 14.34
C LEU A 321 7.59 -7.01 13.83
N ALA A 322 6.78 -6.34 13.00
CA ALA A 322 5.61 -6.97 12.38
C ALA A 322 6.03 -8.17 11.53
N ARG A 323 7.10 -8.05 10.75
CA ARG A 323 7.65 -9.15 9.94
C ARG A 323 8.24 -10.27 10.80
N LEU A 324 8.93 -9.95 11.90
CA LEU A 324 9.42 -10.96 12.84
C LEU A 324 8.25 -11.75 13.45
N LEU A 325 7.17 -11.06 13.83
CA LEU A 325 5.95 -11.67 14.34
C LEU A 325 5.22 -12.48 13.28
N GLU A 326 5.19 -12.03 12.03
CA GLU A 326 4.66 -12.80 10.90
C GLU A 326 5.31 -14.18 10.83
N ILE A 327 6.64 -14.25 10.86
CA ILE A 327 7.41 -15.51 10.80
C ILE A 327 7.15 -16.36 12.05
N GLU A 328 7.22 -15.77 13.24
CA GLU A 328 7.04 -16.48 14.51
C GLU A 328 5.62 -17.02 14.70
N MET A 329 4.61 -16.20 14.41
CA MET A 329 3.22 -16.60 14.49
C MET A 329 2.88 -17.61 13.40
N GLY A 330 3.29 -17.37 12.15
CA GLY A 330 3.07 -18.30 11.03
C GLY A 330 3.64 -19.69 11.32
N THR A 331 4.88 -19.76 11.81
CA THR A 331 5.53 -21.01 12.21
C THR A 331 4.73 -21.78 13.27
N ARG A 332 4.19 -21.07 14.28
CA ARG A 332 3.40 -21.70 15.36
C ARG A 332 2.00 -22.11 14.89
N LEU A 333 1.36 -21.30 14.06
CA LEU A 333 0.00 -21.52 13.58
C LEU A 333 -0.11 -22.71 12.63
N GLU A 334 0.92 -22.92 11.82
CA GLU A 334 0.98 -23.99 10.82
C GLU A 334 1.76 -25.21 11.33
N ASP A 335 2.20 -25.18 12.60
CA ASP A 335 3.08 -26.18 13.21
C ASP A 335 4.25 -26.54 12.31
N LEU A 336 4.86 -25.52 11.68
CA LEU A 336 5.96 -25.71 10.74
C LEU A 336 7.13 -26.38 11.49
N ASP A 337 7.65 -27.43 10.87
CA ASP A 337 8.87 -28.05 11.34
C ASP A 337 10.09 -27.18 11.03
N GLY A 338 11.27 -27.62 11.49
CA GLY A 338 12.52 -26.89 11.26
C GLY A 338 12.75 -26.54 9.79
N PRO A 339 12.72 -27.53 8.86
CA PRO A 339 12.91 -27.27 7.43
C PRO A 339 11.94 -26.25 6.82
N ALA A 340 10.63 -26.35 7.09
CA ALA A 340 9.66 -25.43 6.51
C ALA A 340 9.82 -24.00 7.07
N ALA A 341 10.07 -23.86 8.37
CA ALA A 341 10.36 -22.55 8.97
C ALA A 341 11.68 -21.95 8.45
N THR A 342 12.70 -22.79 8.24
CA THR A 342 13.97 -22.35 7.63
C THR A 342 13.78 -21.90 6.18
N ALA A 343 12.93 -22.57 5.40
CA ALA A 343 12.64 -22.17 4.03
C ALA A 343 11.98 -20.77 3.96
N GLU A 344 10.99 -20.51 4.83
CA GLU A 344 10.36 -19.18 4.94
C GLU A 344 11.40 -18.11 5.30
N LEU A 345 12.22 -18.35 6.32
CA LEU A 345 13.26 -17.42 6.73
C LEU A 345 14.29 -17.18 5.61
N ARG A 346 14.67 -18.23 4.88
CA ARG A 346 15.58 -18.14 3.73
C ARG A 346 15.02 -17.24 2.64
N GLU A 347 13.73 -17.36 2.31
CA GLU A 347 13.08 -16.50 1.31
C GLU A 347 13.12 -15.01 1.70
N ARG A 348 12.92 -14.69 2.99
CA ARG A 348 13.00 -13.32 3.51
C ARG A 348 14.41 -12.74 3.42
N ILE A 349 15.41 -13.55 3.78
CA ILE A 349 16.81 -13.13 3.72
C ILE A 349 17.27 -12.97 2.27
N ASP A 350 16.81 -13.85 1.38
CA ASP A 350 17.01 -13.71 -0.06
C ASP A 350 16.43 -12.38 -0.58
N ARG A 351 15.20 -12.01 -0.17
CA ARG A 351 14.61 -10.68 -0.49
C ARG A 351 15.43 -9.52 0.07
N TYR A 352 15.89 -9.62 1.32
CA TYR A 352 16.75 -8.61 1.93
C TYR A 352 18.03 -8.40 1.12
N HIS A 353 18.75 -9.48 0.75
CA HIS A 353 19.96 -9.39 -0.04
C HIS A 353 19.72 -8.80 -1.44
N ALA A 354 18.60 -9.13 -2.08
CA ALA A 354 18.20 -8.54 -3.34
C ALA A 354 18.04 -7.01 -3.22
N LEU A 355 17.41 -6.53 -2.14
CA LEU A 355 17.23 -5.10 -1.90
C LEU A 355 18.50 -4.37 -1.43
N ALA A 356 19.41 -5.08 -0.76
CA ALA A 356 20.62 -4.51 -0.15
C ALA A 356 21.72 -4.15 -1.16
N GLY A 357 21.61 -4.58 -2.41
CA GLY A 357 22.63 -4.44 -3.46
C GLY A 357 22.98 -3.02 -3.91
N GLY A 358 22.45 -1.96 -3.27
CA GLY A 358 22.57 -0.57 -3.74
C GLY A 358 23.02 0.46 -2.70
N SER A 359 23.84 0.07 -1.70
CA SER A 359 24.36 0.98 -0.64
C SER A 359 23.29 1.68 0.20
N ARG A 360 22.08 1.11 0.29
CA ARG A 360 21.00 1.66 1.12
C ARG A 360 21.23 1.31 2.58
N ARG A 361 21.01 2.28 3.48
CA ARG A 361 21.03 2.10 4.93
C ARG A 361 19.61 1.78 5.41
N VAL A 362 19.46 0.91 6.41
CA VAL A 362 18.13 0.59 6.97
C VAL A 362 17.49 1.82 7.61
N ALA A 363 18.29 2.66 8.26
CA ALA A 363 17.85 3.91 8.89
C ALA A 363 17.20 4.92 7.92
N ASP A 364 17.52 4.87 6.63
CA ASP A 364 17.04 5.86 5.65
C ASP A 364 15.72 5.48 4.99
N ALA A 365 15.23 4.25 5.16
CA ALA A 365 14.01 3.85 4.48
C ALA A 365 12.76 4.19 5.26
N THR A 366 11.90 4.91 4.58
CA THR A 366 10.58 5.32 5.08
C THR A 366 9.44 4.63 4.34
N VAL A 367 9.70 4.00 3.18
CA VAL A 367 8.70 3.39 2.31
C VAL A 367 9.22 2.15 1.59
N GLY A 368 8.29 1.36 1.03
CA GLY A 368 8.59 0.18 0.21
C GLY A 368 8.98 -1.05 1.03
N ALA A 369 9.67 -2.01 0.42
CA ALA A 369 10.02 -3.29 1.06
C ALA A 369 11.20 -3.18 2.05
N TRP A 370 11.97 -2.09 2.03
CA TRP A 370 13.21 -1.98 2.82
C TRP A 370 12.99 -1.88 4.34
N PRO A 371 12.00 -1.12 4.86
CA PRO A 371 11.69 -1.13 6.29
C PRO A 371 11.32 -2.54 6.80
N TYR A 372 10.69 -3.37 5.97
CA TYR A 372 10.32 -4.74 6.29
C TYR A 372 11.54 -5.65 6.36
N GLU A 373 12.24 -5.81 5.24
CA GLU A 373 13.29 -6.82 5.12
C GLU A 373 14.60 -6.35 5.78
N GLY A 374 14.93 -5.06 5.68
CA GLY A 374 16.04 -4.45 6.40
C GLY A 374 15.80 -4.37 7.91
N GLY A 375 14.58 -4.03 8.31
CA GLY A 375 14.18 -4.07 9.72
C GLY A 375 14.27 -5.47 10.31
N LEU A 376 13.77 -6.48 9.60
CA LEU A 376 13.89 -7.89 9.99
C LEU A 376 15.36 -8.30 10.14
N ALA A 377 16.22 -7.98 9.17
CA ALA A 377 17.65 -8.32 9.23
C ALA A 377 18.35 -7.75 10.49
N VAL A 378 18.08 -6.48 10.81
CA VAL A 378 18.59 -5.81 12.02
C VAL A 378 18.08 -6.51 13.29
N LEU A 379 16.79 -6.87 13.33
CA LEU A 379 16.18 -7.51 14.49
C LEU A 379 16.64 -8.96 14.69
N LEU A 380 16.95 -9.70 13.62
CA LEU A 380 17.56 -11.04 13.71
C LEU A 380 18.95 -10.97 14.36
N CYS A 381 19.77 -9.99 13.98
CA CYS A 381 21.05 -9.74 14.64
C CYS A 381 20.88 -9.29 16.09
N THR A 382 19.87 -8.47 16.38
CA THR A 382 19.55 -8.05 17.75
C THR A 382 19.13 -9.25 18.62
N GLU A 383 18.27 -10.13 18.11
CA GLU A 383 17.87 -11.38 18.78
C GLU A 383 19.09 -12.27 19.04
N ALA A 384 19.99 -12.41 18.08
CA ALA A 384 21.20 -13.22 18.25
C ALA A 384 22.09 -12.71 19.40
N SER A 385 22.31 -11.39 19.47
CA SER A 385 23.06 -10.77 20.57
C SER A 385 22.35 -10.92 21.93
N LEU A 386 21.02 -10.77 21.98
CA LEU A 386 20.25 -10.96 23.21
C LEU A 386 20.31 -12.40 23.70
N ARG A 387 20.18 -13.37 22.79
CA ARG A 387 20.20 -14.80 23.12
C ARG A 387 21.55 -15.28 23.64
N ALA A 388 22.64 -14.69 23.16
CA ALA A 388 23.97 -14.97 23.69
C ALA A 388 24.07 -14.69 25.21
N GLU A 389 23.26 -13.76 25.71
CA GLU A 389 23.18 -13.38 27.13
C GLU A 389 21.92 -13.93 27.85
N GLY A 390 21.19 -14.85 27.23
CA GLY A 390 20.01 -15.49 27.83
C GLY A 390 18.75 -14.62 27.85
N HIS A 391 18.65 -13.65 26.95
CA HIS A 391 17.47 -12.79 26.75
C HIS A 391 16.80 -13.04 25.40
N SER A 392 15.61 -12.49 25.20
CA SER A 392 14.94 -12.45 23.90
C SER A 392 14.39 -11.06 23.57
N LEU A 393 14.36 -10.73 22.28
CA LEU A 393 13.84 -9.50 21.71
C LEU A 393 12.36 -9.33 22.01
N LEU A 394 11.57 -10.41 21.90
CA LEU A 394 10.14 -10.35 22.20
C LEU A 394 9.87 -10.12 23.70
N GLU A 395 10.73 -10.60 24.60
CA GLU A 395 10.66 -10.26 26.03
C GLU A 395 10.93 -8.77 26.25
N VAL A 396 12.01 -8.23 25.68
CA VAL A 396 12.36 -6.80 25.78
C VAL A 396 11.22 -5.94 25.24
N HIS A 397 10.69 -6.29 24.07
CA HIS A 397 9.59 -5.57 23.42
C HIS A 397 8.30 -5.61 24.25
N ARG A 398 7.95 -6.78 24.81
CA ARG A 398 6.79 -6.93 25.69
C ARG A 398 6.91 -6.05 26.94
N GLU A 399 8.08 -6.01 27.56
CA GLU A 399 8.32 -5.18 28.76
C GLU A 399 8.21 -3.70 28.44
N LEU A 400 8.80 -3.25 27.33
CA LEU A 400 8.67 -1.89 26.85
C LEU A 400 7.21 -1.51 26.63
N ARG A 401 6.44 -2.38 25.97
CA ARG A 401 5.02 -2.11 25.74
C ARG A 401 4.23 -2.03 27.05
N ALA A 402 4.51 -2.92 28.00
CA ALA A 402 3.85 -2.91 29.29
C ALA A 402 4.18 -1.66 30.13
N ARG A 403 5.42 -1.14 29.99
CA ARG A 403 5.90 0.02 30.75
C ARG A 403 5.52 1.36 30.11
N ASP A 404 5.71 1.47 28.80
CA ASP A 404 5.68 2.74 28.06
C ASP A 404 4.48 2.84 27.11
N GLY A 405 3.77 1.74 26.85
CA GLY A 405 2.66 1.68 25.90
C GLY A 405 3.13 1.53 24.45
N LEU A 406 2.22 1.83 23.52
CA LEU A 406 2.49 1.93 22.08
C LEU A 406 2.23 3.37 21.59
N PRO A 407 2.94 3.85 20.55
CA PRO A 407 4.05 3.18 19.87
C PRO A 407 5.33 3.11 20.72
N VAL A 408 6.14 2.06 20.53
CA VAL A 408 7.46 1.94 21.17
C VAL A 408 8.40 2.94 20.52
N ARG A 409 9.05 3.77 21.36
CA ARG A 409 10.04 4.75 20.88
C ARG A 409 11.40 4.11 20.68
N VAL A 410 12.06 4.36 19.55
CA VAL A 410 13.40 3.80 19.27
C VAL A 410 14.42 4.13 20.36
N ALA A 411 14.38 5.34 20.93
CA ALA A 411 15.26 5.70 22.05
C ALA A 411 15.03 4.83 23.30
N ALA A 412 13.77 4.52 23.62
CA ALA A 412 13.43 3.65 24.75
C ALA A 412 13.80 2.19 24.46
N PHE A 413 13.61 1.75 23.21
CA PHE A 413 14.01 0.44 22.72
C PHE A 413 15.52 0.23 22.85
N ARG A 414 16.33 1.16 22.34
CA ARG A 414 17.79 1.16 22.47
C ARG A 414 18.25 1.08 23.93
N ALA A 415 17.69 1.94 24.79
CA ALA A 415 18.04 1.94 26.20
C ALA A 415 17.70 0.60 26.90
N ALA A 416 16.61 -0.04 26.50
CA ALA A 416 16.26 -1.36 27.03
C ALA A 416 17.20 -2.47 26.52
N LEU A 417 17.65 -2.40 25.27
CA LEU A 417 18.67 -3.31 24.75
C LEU A 417 19.99 -3.16 25.52
N ASP A 418 20.48 -1.93 25.71
CA ASP A 418 21.72 -1.66 26.46
C ASP A 418 21.64 -2.10 27.93
N ALA A 419 20.45 -2.02 28.53
CA ALA A 419 20.22 -2.50 29.89
C ALA A 419 20.34 -4.04 30.02
N ARG A 420 20.13 -4.78 28.92
CA ARG A 420 20.28 -6.25 28.87
C ARG A 420 21.69 -6.65 28.43
N VAL A 421 22.20 -6.01 27.39
CA VAL A 421 23.51 -6.29 26.79
C VAL A 421 24.24 -4.97 26.60
N PRO A 422 25.18 -4.60 27.48
CA PRO A 422 25.87 -3.32 27.40
C PRO A 422 26.53 -3.08 26.04
N GLY A 423 26.15 -2.00 25.35
CA GLY A 423 26.68 -1.63 24.03
C GLY A 423 25.86 -2.14 22.85
N LEU A 424 24.81 -2.94 23.09
CA LEU A 424 23.95 -3.43 22.02
C LEU A 424 23.19 -2.30 21.31
N GLY A 425 22.89 -1.20 21.98
CA GLY A 425 22.29 -0.02 21.37
C GLY A 425 23.23 0.69 20.38
N GLU A 426 24.54 0.67 20.60
CA GLU A 426 25.55 1.15 19.65
C GLU A 426 25.73 0.17 18.49
N GLN A 427 25.75 -1.14 18.78
CA GLN A 427 25.80 -2.18 17.75
C GLN A 427 24.60 -2.12 16.80
N LEU A 428 23.40 -1.88 17.36
CA LEU A 428 22.17 -1.66 16.61
C LEU A 428 22.31 -0.48 15.62
N ASP A 429 22.82 0.66 16.08
CA ASP A 429 23.08 1.81 15.21
C ASP A 429 24.07 1.47 14.08
N GLY A 430 25.09 0.67 14.39
CA GLY A 430 26.04 0.15 13.41
C GLY A 430 25.37 -0.68 12.32
N TRP A 431 24.39 -1.53 12.66
CA TRP A 431 23.60 -2.27 11.67
C TRP A 431 22.64 -1.36 10.88
N LEU A 432 21.98 -0.42 11.55
CA LEU A 432 21.04 0.51 10.92
C LEU A 432 21.71 1.42 9.88
N THR A 433 22.96 1.80 10.14
CA THR A 433 23.77 2.69 9.29
C THR A 433 24.74 1.95 8.38
N HIS A 434 24.75 0.62 8.41
CA HIS A 434 25.59 -0.19 7.53
C HIS A 434 25.22 0.06 6.06
N GLU A 435 26.23 0.31 5.22
CA GLU A 435 26.03 0.44 3.79
C GLU A 435 26.08 -0.95 3.14
N GLY A 436 24.97 -1.37 2.53
CA GLY A 436 24.86 -2.69 1.91
C GLY A 436 24.32 -3.78 2.86
N PRO A 437 24.54 -5.07 2.55
CA PRO A 437 23.99 -6.16 3.35
C PRO A 437 24.73 -6.29 4.69
N ILE A 438 23.96 -6.31 5.79
CA ILE A 438 24.43 -6.65 7.13
C ILE A 438 25.02 -8.07 7.07
N PRO A 439 26.15 -8.35 7.74
CA PRO A 439 26.73 -9.69 7.82
C PRO A 439 25.81 -10.61 8.66
N LEU A 440 24.76 -11.15 8.03
CA LEU A 440 23.71 -11.93 8.69
C LEU A 440 24.17 -13.33 9.12
N ALA A 441 25.13 -13.95 8.41
CA ALA A 441 25.56 -15.32 8.71
C ALA A 441 26.02 -15.50 10.18
N PRO A 442 26.90 -14.65 10.76
CA PRO A 442 27.20 -14.69 12.19
C PRO A 442 25.97 -14.62 13.10
N CYS A 443 25.01 -13.73 12.79
CA CYS A 443 23.79 -13.57 13.58
C CYS A 443 22.93 -14.85 13.54
N LEU A 444 22.68 -15.39 12.36
CA LEU A 444 21.88 -16.60 12.16
C LEU A 444 22.54 -17.84 12.78
N ASN A 445 23.87 -17.94 12.72
CA ASN A 445 24.62 -18.96 13.45
C ASN A 445 24.41 -18.84 14.97
N GLY A 446 24.41 -17.61 15.50
CA GLY A 446 24.06 -17.34 16.90
C GLY A 446 22.62 -17.74 17.27
N LEU A 447 21.71 -17.75 16.30
CA LEU A 447 20.34 -18.23 16.46
C LEU A 447 20.20 -19.76 16.30
N GLY A 448 21.29 -20.45 15.97
CA GLY A 448 21.33 -21.92 15.83
C GLY A 448 21.04 -22.46 14.44
N PHE A 449 21.05 -21.62 13.40
CA PHE A 449 21.06 -22.07 12.00
C PHE A 449 22.49 -22.40 11.52
N ASP A 450 22.64 -23.23 10.49
CA ASP A 450 23.93 -23.33 9.76
C ASP A 450 23.89 -22.33 8.61
N ALA A 451 24.36 -21.11 8.87
CA ALA A 451 24.34 -20.00 7.94
C ALA A 451 25.75 -19.70 7.42
N ARG A 452 25.89 -19.63 6.09
CA ARG A 452 27.17 -19.42 5.42
C ARG A 452 27.03 -18.36 4.34
N VAL A 453 28.04 -17.49 4.27
CA VAL A 453 28.16 -16.59 3.12
C VAL A 453 28.58 -17.43 1.92
N VAL A 454 27.78 -17.39 0.87
CA VAL A 454 28.07 -18.04 -0.41
C VAL A 454 28.17 -16.97 -1.48
N SER A 455 29.22 -17.04 -2.31
CA SER A 455 29.25 -16.26 -3.54
C SER A 455 28.30 -16.90 -4.53
N THR A 456 27.38 -16.11 -5.06
CA THR A 456 26.44 -16.56 -6.08
C THR A 456 26.41 -15.58 -7.25
N ARG A 457 26.02 -16.09 -8.41
CA ARG A 457 25.95 -15.32 -9.64
C ARG A 457 24.50 -14.96 -9.91
N VAL A 458 24.21 -13.66 -9.97
CA VAL A 458 22.91 -13.16 -10.42
C VAL A 458 23.08 -12.50 -11.78
N PRO A 459 22.10 -12.62 -12.69
CA PRO A 459 22.14 -11.89 -13.95
C PRO A 459 22.26 -10.39 -13.71
N THR A 460 23.02 -9.70 -14.57
CA THR A 460 23.09 -8.23 -14.54
C THR A 460 21.77 -7.62 -15.01
N ALA A 461 21.49 -6.38 -14.61
CA ALA A 461 20.34 -5.59 -15.09
C ALA A 461 20.22 -5.63 -16.63
N ARG A 462 21.35 -5.45 -17.32
CA ARG A 462 21.41 -5.50 -18.78
C ARG A 462 21.06 -6.89 -19.33
N ALA A 463 21.65 -7.95 -18.77
CA ALA A 463 21.38 -9.32 -19.21
C ALA A 463 19.90 -9.67 -19.01
N ILE A 464 19.29 -9.26 -17.90
CA ILE A 464 17.86 -9.46 -17.64
C ILE A 464 17.02 -8.80 -18.73
N VAL A 465 17.19 -7.49 -18.91
CA VAL A 465 16.35 -6.72 -19.84
C VAL A 465 16.56 -7.21 -21.28
N VAL A 466 17.81 -7.30 -21.74
CA VAL A 466 18.11 -7.53 -23.16
C VAL A 466 18.11 -9.01 -23.53
N GLU A 467 18.79 -9.84 -22.76
CA GLU A 467 19.08 -11.23 -23.15
C GLU A 467 17.99 -12.18 -22.66
N ILE A 468 17.51 -12.01 -21.42
CA ILE A 468 16.53 -12.92 -20.81
C ILE A 468 15.10 -12.55 -21.21
N LEU A 469 14.71 -11.28 -21.04
CA LEU A 469 13.35 -10.83 -21.36
C LEU A 469 13.18 -10.53 -22.86
N GLY A 470 14.27 -10.37 -23.61
CA GLY A 470 14.19 -9.89 -24.99
C GLY A 470 13.57 -8.49 -25.08
N ALA A 471 13.78 -7.65 -24.06
CA ALA A 471 13.31 -6.28 -24.00
C ALA A 471 14.43 -5.30 -24.39
N ARG A 472 14.05 -4.17 -24.97
CA ARG A 472 14.96 -3.04 -25.26
C ARG A 472 14.87 -1.94 -24.21
N GLY A 473 13.82 -1.96 -23.38
CA GLY A 473 13.61 -1.02 -22.29
C GLY A 473 12.68 -1.60 -21.22
N LEU A 474 12.96 -1.23 -19.97
CA LEU A 474 12.17 -1.56 -18.78
C LEU A 474 12.11 -0.30 -17.91
N ASP A 475 10.89 0.14 -17.60
CA ASP A 475 10.65 1.05 -16.48
C ASP A 475 10.78 0.22 -15.19
N THR A 476 11.83 0.49 -14.41
CA THR A 476 12.15 -0.29 -13.21
C THR A 476 11.27 0.03 -12.01
N ASP A 477 10.60 1.18 -12.02
CA ASP A 477 9.72 1.60 -10.91
C ASP A 477 8.36 0.93 -11.07
N ALA A 478 7.82 0.90 -12.29
CA ALA A 478 6.58 0.21 -12.60
C ALA A 478 6.76 -1.26 -13.03
N MET A 479 8.00 -1.74 -13.15
CA MET A 479 8.35 -3.04 -13.77
C MET A 479 7.67 -3.25 -15.14
N ARG A 480 7.54 -2.17 -15.93
CA ARG A 480 6.80 -2.13 -17.19
C ARG A 480 7.73 -2.19 -18.40
N ILE A 481 7.45 -3.07 -19.34
CA ILE A 481 8.18 -3.18 -20.60
C ILE A 481 7.88 -1.96 -21.47
N THR A 482 8.91 -1.17 -21.79
CA THR A 482 8.78 0.04 -22.62
C THR A 482 9.22 -0.18 -24.05
N ALA A 483 9.94 -1.25 -24.34
CA ALA A 483 10.27 -1.66 -25.70
C ALA A 483 10.66 -3.13 -25.74
N VAL A 484 10.31 -3.83 -26.83
CA VAL A 484 10.64 -5.24 -27.06
C VAL A 484 11.56 -5.44 -28.26
N ALA A 485 12.39 -6.47 -28.21
CA ALA A 485 13.16 -6.95 -29.37
C ALA A 485 12.26 -7.73 -30.33
N GLU A 486 12.69 -7.86 -31.59
CA GLU A 486 11.98 -8.67 -32.59
C GLU A 486 11.93 -10.13 -32.13
N GLY A 487 10.73 -10.73 -32.14
CA GLY A 487 10.50 -12.11 -31.72
C GLY A 487 10.35 -12.35 -30.22
N SER A 488 10.37 -11.30 -29.37
CA SER A 488 10.05 -11.46 -27.94
C SER A 488 8.60 -11.89 -27.74
N ALA A 489 8.36 -12.71 -26.72
CA ALA A 489 7.01 -13.08 -26.28
C ALA A 489 6.31 -11.96 -25.47
N LEU A 490 7.09 -10.99 -24.97
CA LEU A 490 6.59 -9.79 -24.31
C LEU A 490 6.07 -8.78 -25.33
N ARG A 491 5.22 -7.87 -24.85
CA ARG A 491 4.74 -6.70 -25.58
C ARG A 491 5.09 -5.43 -24.82
N GLU A 492 5.20 -4.34 -25.56
CA GLU A 492 5.25 -3.01 -24.95
C GLU A 492 3.98 -2.78 -24.11
N GLY A 493 4.16 -2.26 -22.90
CA GLY A 493 3.09 -2.06 -21.91
C GLY A 493 2.89 -3.22 -20.94
N ASP A 494 3.45 -4.41 -21.19
CA ASP A 494 3.40 -5.53 -20.24
C ASP A 494 4.03 -5.12 -18.90
N VAL A 495 3.37 -5.43 -17.78
CA VAL A 495 3.89 -5.21 -16.42
C VAL A 495 4.29 -6.54 -15.81
N ILE A 496 5.54 -6.70 -15.40
CA ILE A 496 6.03 -7.93 -14.77
C ILE A 496 5.50 -7.99 -13.33
N LEU A 497 4.83 -9.08 -12.99
CA LEU A 497 4.24 -9.30 -11.65
C LEU A 497 4.99 -10.39 -10.87
N ARG A 498 5.24 -11.54 -11.51
CA ARG A 498 5.85 -12.72 -10.87
C ARG A 498 6.74 -13.49 -11.82
N LEU A 499 7.71 -14.20 -11.27
CA LEU A 499 8.51 -15.21 -11.96
C LEU A 499 8.37 -16.54 -11.21
N ASP A 500 7.80 -17.53 -11.87
CA ASP A 500 7.20 -18.70 -11.25
C ASP A 500 6.33 -18.25 -10.06
N ASP A 501 6.60 -18.77 -8.87
CA ASP A 501 5.86 -18.41 -7.66
C ASP A 501 6.34 -17.11 -6.99
N ALA A 502 7.51 -16.58 -7.39
CA ALA A 502 8.12 -15.42 -6.73
C ALA A 502 7.54 -14.09 -7.25
N ARG A 503 7.03 -13.24 -6.35
CA ARG A 503 6.63 -11.86 -6.68
C ARG A 503 7.87 -11.02 -7.01
N VAL A 504 7.77 -10.23 -8.08
CA VAL A 504 8.86 -9.38 -8.55
C VAL A 504 8.35 -7.95 -8.64
N SER A 505 8.94 -7.06 -7.85
CA SER A 505 8.61 -5.63 -7.84
C SER A 505 9.81 -4.73 -8.15
N THR A 506 11.00 -5.30 -8.33
CA THR A 506 12.23 -4.58 -8.68
C THR A 506 13.10 -5.43 -9.59
N LEU A 507 14.04 -4.78 -10.28
CA LEU A 507 15.00 -5.47 -11.14
C LEU A 507 15.94 -6.41 -10.37
N ASP A 508 16.33 -6.04 -9.14
CA ASP A 508 17.16 -6.90 -8.30
C ASP A 508 16.38 -8.12 -7.77
N ALA A 509 15.10 -7.96 -7.44
CA ALA A 509 14.24 -9.09 -7.10
C ALA A 509 14.11 -10.06 -8.29
N LEU A 510 13.99 -9.52 -9.51
CA LEU A 510 13.98 -10.33 -10.74
C LEU A 510 15.30 -11.06 -10.95
N ALA A 511 16.43 -10.36 -10.77
CA ALA A 511 17.78 -10.94 -10.86
C ALA A 511 17.94 -12.11 -9.89
N TRP A 512 17.45 -11.94 -8.67
CA TRP A 512 17.52 -12.94 -7.62
C TRP A 512 16.62 -14.16 -7.91
N ALA A 513 15.40 -13.95 -8.41
CA ALA A 513 14.49 -15.02 -8.82
C ALA A 513 15.01 -15.84 -10.03
N LEU A 514 15.93 -15.27 -10.81
CA LEU A 514 16.62 -15.92 -11.92
C LEU A 514 17.92 -16.64 -11.51
N ARG A 515 18.39 -16.46 -10.27
CA ARG A 515 19.64 -17.03 -9.76
C ARG A 515 19.64 -18.56 -9.88
N GLY A 516 20.75 -19.12 -10.34
CA GLY A 516 20.95 -20.58 -10.39
C GLY A 516 20.16 -21.31 -11.48
N ARG A 517 19.38 -20.61 -12.32
CA ARG A 517 18.68 -21.24 -13.45
C ARG A 517 19.68 -21.69 -14.51
N ALA A 518 19.55 -22.93 -14.95
CA ALA A 518 20.38 -23.50 -16.00
C ALA A 518 20.03 -22.90 -17.37
N PRO A 519 21.02 -22.64 -18.24
CA PRO A 519 20.78 -22.33 -19.65
C PRO A 519 19.88 -23.37 -20.32
N GLY A 520 18.93 -22.92 -21.13
CA GLY A 520 17.89 -23.74 -21.76
C GLY A 520 16.73 -24.13 -20.83
N GLY A 521 16.80 -23.81 -19.53
CA GLY A 521 15.72 -24.06 -18.58
C GLY A 521 14.53 -23.12 -18.81
N GLY A 522 13.32 -23.69 -18.85
CA GLY A 522 12.08 -22.91 -18.95
C GLY A 522 11.68 -22.27 -17.62
N PHE A 523 10.99 -21.15 -17.67
CA PHE A 523 10.36 -20.51 -16.50
C PHE A 523 9.08 -19.77 -16.89
N ALA A 524 8.14 -19.65 -15.94
CA ALA A 524 6.91 -18.91 -16.11
C ALA A 524 7.12 -17.45 -15.71
N LEU A 525 6.81 -16.52 -16.59
CA LEU A 525 6.76 -15.09 -16.30
C LEU A 525 5.31 -14.64 -16.32
N HIS A 526 4.79 -14.23 -15.17
CA HIS A 526 3.45 -13.71 -15.05
C HIS A 526 3.49 -12.20 -15.26
N VAL A 527 2.77 -11.73 -16.27
CA VAL A 527 2.67 -10.32 -16.61
C VAL A 527 1.21 -9.87 -16.62
N ARG A 528 0.98 -8.57 -16.45
CA ARG A 528 -0.29 -7.93 -16.77
C ARG A 528 -0.19 -7.31 -18.16
N ARG A 529 -1.09 -7.68 -19.06
CA ARG A 529 -1.19 -7.18 -20.43
C ARG A 529 -2.60 -6.68 -20.67
N GLU A 530 -2.74 -5.39 -20.98
CA GLU A 530 -4.07 -4.78 -21.21
C GLU A 530 -5.05 -5.10 -20.05
N ASP A 531 -4.56 -4.96 -18.81
CA ASP A 531 -5.29 -5.26 -17.55
C ASP A 531 -5.73 -6.72 -17.36
N ALA A 532 -5.22 -7.66 -18.17
CA ALA A 532 -5.42 -9.09 -17.99
C ALA A 532 -4.13 -9.79 -17.55
N PRO A 533 -4.19 -10.74 -16.60
CA PRO A 533 -3.05 -11.58 -16.26
C PRO A 533 -2.73 -12.54 -17.41
N VAL A 534 -1.46 -12.60 -17.80
CA VAL A 534 -0.94 -13.48 -18.85
C VAL A 534 0.30 -14.20 -18.33
N THR A 535 0.33 -15.51 -18.48
CA THR A 535 1.52 -16.33 -18.17
C THR A 535 2.28 -16.61 -19.46
N LEU A 536 3.54 -16.19 -19.51
CA LEU A 536 4.47 -16.45 -20.61
C LEU A 536 5.49 -17.50 -20.19
N THR A 537 5.75 -18.50 -21.03
CA THR A 537 6.87 -19.41 -20.81
C THR A 537 8.09 -18.90 -21.53
N LEU A 538 9.12 -18.50 -20.78
CA LEU A 538 10.40 -18.06 -21.31
C LEU A 538 11.45 -19.14 -21.10
N THR A 539 12.60 -19.00 -21.77
CA THR A 539 13.73 -19.92 -21.65
C THR A 539 14.97 -19.13 -21.26
N MET A 540 15.71 -19.63 -20.27
CA MET A 540 16.95 -19.01 -19.83
C MET A 540 18.00 -19.11 -20.95
N PRO A 541 18.50 -17.99 -21.50
CA PRO A 541 19.54 -18.04 -22.52
C PRO A 541 20.88 -18.50 -21.92
N GLU A 542 21.82 -18.85 -22.80
CA GLU A 542 23.22 -18.96 -22.41
C GLU A 542 23.80 -17.55 -22.26
N LEU A 543 24.08 -17.16 -21.01
CA LEU A 543 24.69 -15.88 -20.68
C LEU A 543 26.22 -16.05 -20.59
N GLY A 544 26.97 -15.15 -21.22
CA GLY A 544 28.42 -15.10 -21.05
C GLY A 544 28.82 -14.64 -19.63
N GLU A 545 30.11 -14.71 -19.30
CA GLU A 545 30.63 -14.31 -17.98
C GLU A 545 30.21 -12.90 -17.55
N ALA A 546 30.22 -11.94 -18.50
CA ALA A 546 29.78 -10.55 -18.28
C ALA A 546 28.26 -10.39 -18.09
N GLY A 547 27.48 -11.42 -18.40
CA GLY A 547 26.03 -11.45 -18.19
C GLY A 547 25.64 -11.63 -16.72
N PHE A 548 26.61 -11.97 -15.86
CA PHE A 548 26.41 -12.14 -14.43
C PHE A 548 27.26 -11.16 -13.62
N ARG A 549 26.78 -10.86 -12.40
CA ARG A 549 27.57 -10.26 -11.33
C ARG A 549 27.63 -11.22 -10.15
N GLU A 550 28.76 -11.24 -9.46
CA GLU A 550 28.87 -11.93 -8.18
C GLU A 550 28.20 -11.11 -7.08
N VAL A 551 27.46 -11.79 -6.23
CA VAL A 551 26.84 -11.23 -5.03
C VAL A 551 27.04 -12.19 -3.89
N GLU A 552 27.22 -11.64 -2.70
CA GLU A 552 27.19 -12.41 -1.47
C GLU A 552 25.73 -12.68 -1.10
N ALA A 553 25.40 -13.95 -0.97
CA ALA A 553 24.15 -14.42 -0.39
C ALA A 553 24.44 -15.16 0.91
N VAL A 554 23.42 -15.32 1.74
CA VAL A 554 23.51 -16.18 2.93
C VAL A 554 22.68 -17.42 2.67
N ASP A 555 23.36 -18.55 2.54
CA ASP A 555 22.71 -19.85 2.54
C ASP A 555 22.46 -20.29 3.98
N ILE A 556 21.31 -20.90 4.25
CA ILE A 556 20.83 -21.19 5.61
C ILE A 556 20.22 -22.57 5.63
N GLU A 557 20.88 -23.51 6.31
CA GLU A 557 20.32 -24.83 6.55
C GLU A 557 19.77 -24.95 7.98
N PRO A 558 18.77 -25.83 8.23
CA PRO A 558 18.32 -26.11 9.59
C PRO A 558 19.50 -26.64 10.43
N GLY A 559 19.85 -25.96 11.52
CA GLY A 559 20.86 -26.44 12.45
C GLY A 559 20.34 -27.50 13.42
N GLU A 560 21.22 -28.02 14.28
CA GLU A 560 20.85 -29.03 15.29
C GLU A 560 19.85 -28.48 16.33
N ALA A 561 19.84 -27.16 16.54
CA ALA A 561 18.85 -26.47 17.35
C ALA A 561 17.54 -26.34 16.55
N ARG A 562 16.55 -27.16 16.88
CA ARG A 562 15.21 -27.21 16.24
C ARG A 562 14.48 -25.85 16.17
N GLY A 563 14.82 -25.01 15.19
CA GLY A 563 13.93 -24.29 14.27
C GLY A 563 12.89 -23.33 14.83
N ARG A 564 13.12 -22.62 15.95
CA ARG A 564 12.24 -21.51 16.35
C ARG A 564 13.08 -20.30 16.76
N LEU A 565 12.77 -19.11 16.22
CA LEU A 565 13.46 -17.87 16.61
C LEU A 565 13.07 -17.43 18.02
N SER A 566 12.05 -18.04 18.66
CA SER A 566 11.61 -17.71 20.02
C SER A 566 11.69 -18.84 21.08
N ARG A 567 12.56 -19.86 20.94
CA ARG A 567 12.81 -20.78 22.06
C ARG A 567 13.36 -20.08 23.29
#